data_AF-A0A963VAS7-F1
#
_entry.id   AF-A0A963VAS7-F1
#
_cell.length_a   1.000
_cell.length_b   1.000
_cell.length_c   1.000
_cell.angle_alpha   90.00
_cell.angle_beta   90.00
_cell.angle_gamma   90.00
#
_symmetry.space_group_name_H-M   'P 1'
#
loop_
_entity.id
_entity.type
_entity.pdbx_description
1 polymer ?
#
loop_
_entity_poly.entity_id
_entity_poly.type
_entity_poly.pdbx_seq_one_letter_code
_entity_poly.pdbx_strand_id
1 'polypeptide(L)'
;MDALWTRIETGSLEPEGPLLARLIADAALSDGDRARIVARGADLVGRIRADVRPGLMEVFLAEYGLSTEEGIALMCLAEALLRVPDAETMDALIEDKIAPSDWGKHLGNSASPLVNASTWALMLTGKVLEEKEPGVVGHLRNAVRRLGEPVIRTAVSRAMKEMGKQFVLGETIAGAMDRAAGMEAQGYTYSYDMLGEAAKTAGDARRYATAYARAISAIASACRSDDIGVNPGISVKLSALHPRYEVAQEARVMAELVPV
;
A
#
# COMPACT_ATOMS: atom_id res chain seq x y z
N MET A 1 37.31 9.59 1.67
CA MET A 1 36.02 8.90 1.88
C MET A 1 35.78 8.65 3.36
N ASP A 2 36.81 8.26 4.11
CA ASP A 2 36.74 7.95 5.55
C ASP A 2 36.11 9.06 6.39
N ALA A 3 36.48 10.33 6.15
CA ALA A 3 35.88 11.48 6.85
C ALA A 3 34.35 11.62 6.64
N LEU A 4 33.82 11.19 5.48
CA LEU A 4 32.38 11.23 5.21
C LEU A 4 31.67 10.06 5.92
N TRP A 5 32.26 8.86 5.89
CA TRP A 5 31.73 7.70 6.61
C TRP A 5 31.69 7.91 8.11
N THR A 6 32.78 8.42 8.69
CA THR A 6 32.82 8.80 10.11
C THR A 6 31.70 9.80 10.44
N ARG A 7 31.43 10.79 9.57
CA ARG A 7 30.36 11.76 9.80
C ARG A 7 28.97 11.11 9.81
N ILE A 8 28.73 10.12 8.95
CA ILE A 8 27.46 9.37 8.92
C ILE A 8 27.32 8.55 10.21
N GLU A 9 28.36 7.80 10.57
CA GLU A 9 28.37 6.94 11.76
C GLU A 9 28.17 7.75 13.04
N THR A 10 28.99 8.77 13.28
CA THR A 10 28.92 9.57 14.51
C THR A 10 27.71 10.50 14.52
N GLY A 11 27.27 10.97 13.35
CA GLY A 11 26.09 11.83 13.23
C GLY A 11 24.80 11.13 13.60
N SER A 12 24.72 9.80 13.44
CA SER A 12 23.55 9.02 13.85
C SER A 12 23.31 9.00 15.37
N LEU A 13 24.32 9.38 16.16
CA LEU A 13 24.30 9.42 17.63
C LEU A 13 24.37 10.85 18.18
N GLU A 14 24.27 11.87 17.33
CA GLU A 14 24.34 13.29 17.73
C GLU A 14 23.14 13.66 18.62
N PRO A 15 23.33 14.42 19.71
CA PRO A 15 22.22 14.92 20.51
C PRO A 15 21.27 15.78 19.66
N GLU A 16 19.96 15.58 19.85
CA GLU A 16 18.92 16.19 19.03
C GLU A 16 18.98 17.73 19.01
N GLY A 17 19.20 18.38 20.16
CA GLY A 17 19.21 19.84 20.26
C GLY A 17 20.26 20.53 19.36
N PRO A 18 21.56 20.20 19.52
CA PRO A 18 22.62 20.67 18.62
C PRO A 18 22.37 20.34 17.15
N LEU A 19 21.90 19.12 16.86
CA LEU A 19 21.57 18.68 15.50
C LEU A 19 20.49 19.58 14.88
N LEU A 20 19.39 19.81 15.59
CA LEU A 20 18.30 20.67 15.14
C LEU A 20 18.76 22.11 14.93
N ALA A 21 19.55 22.68 15.85
CA ALA A 21 20.08 24.03 15.71
C ALA A 21 20.91 24.18 14.42
N ARG A 22 21.75 23.18 14.13
CA ARG A 22 22.55 23.12 12.89
C ARG A 22 21.66 22.97 11.65
N LEU A 23 20.70 22.05 11.65
CA LEU A 23 19.79 21.85 10.52
C LEU A 23 18.91 23.07 10.23
N ILE A 24 18.48 23.80 11.26
CA ILE A 24 17.74 25.07 11.12
C ILE A 24 18.63 26.12 10.47
N ALA A 25 19.88 26.23 10.92
CA ALA A 25 20.85 27.17 10.33
C ALA A 25 21.19 26.80 8.88
N ASP A 26 21.41 25.53 8.57
CA ASP A 26 21.71 25.02 7.23
C ASP A 26 20.55 25.24 6.26
N ALA A 27 19.30 25.07 6.72
CA ALA A 27 18.11 25.34 5.91
C ALA A 27 17.95 26.84 5.58
N ALA A 28 18.43 27.72 6.46
CA ALA A 28 18.52 29.17 6.28
C ALA A 28 17.25 29.86 5.71
N LEU A 29 16.06 29.33 6.02
CA LEU A 29 14.80 29.84 5.48
C LEU A 29 14.44 31.19 6.08
N SER A 30 14.43 32.24 5.24
CA SER A 30 13.98 33.57 5.63
C SER A 30 12.48 33.61 5.91
N ASP A 31 12.01 34.65 6.59
CA ASP A 31 10.57 34.85 6.81
C ASP A 31 9.79 34.95 5.49
N GLY A 32 10.42 35.53 4.45
CA GLY A 32 9.87 35.58 3.11
C GLY A 32 9.74 34.20 2.46
N ASP A 33 10.75 33.33 2.61
CA ASP A 33 10.68 31.94 2.12
C ASP A 33 9.57 31.17 2.83
N ARG A 34 9.50 31.30 4.16
CA ARG A 34 8.47 30.67 5.00
C ARG A 34 7.07 31.10 4.59
N ALA A 35 6.84 32.40 4.39
CA ALA A 35 5.55 32.91 3.94
C ALA A 35 5.15 32.32 2.58
N ARG A 36 6.07 32.24 1.61
CA ARG A 36 5.80 31.63 0.29
C ARG A 36 5.54 30.13 0.37
N ILE A 37 6.31 29.40 1.18
CA ILE A 37 6.13 27.96 1.41
C ILE A 37 4.76 27.69 2.04
N VAL A 38 4.40 28.43 3.08
CA VAL A 38 3.10 28.31 3.77
C VAL A 38 1.96 28.62 2.81
N ALA A 39 2.04 29.71 2.05
CA ALA A 39 1.01 30.07 1.08
C ALA A 39 0.82 28.97 0.01
N ARG A 40 1.91 28.46 -0.56
CA ARG A 40 1.86 27.37 -1.54
C ARG A 40 1.33 26.06 -0.94
N GLY A 41 1.76 25.72 0.27
CA GLY A 41 1.28 24.54 0.98
C GLY A 41 -0.22 24.62 1.28
N ALA A 42 -0.70 25.79 1.72
CA ALA A 42 -2.12 26.04 1.97
C ALA A 42 -2.94 25.95 0.68
N ASP A 43 -2.46 26.49 -0.44
CA ASP A 43 -3.12 26.35 -1.75
C ASP A 43 -3.22 24.88 -2.18
N LEU A 44 -2.13 24.11 -2.08
CA LEU A 44 -2.13 22.68 -2.40
C LEU A 44 -3.14 21.90 -1.54
N VAL A 45 -3.16 22.15 -0.24
CA VAL A 45 -4.15 21.52 0.68
C VAL A 45 -5.57 21.95 0.32
N GLY A 46 -5.78 23.23 -0.01
CA GLY A 46 -7.08 23.75 -0.45
C GLY A 46 -7.57 23.04 -1.71
N ARG A 47 -6.70 22.86 -2.71
CA ARG A 47 -7.00 22.13 -3.94
C ARG A 47 -7.34 20.65 -3.69
N ILE A 48 -6.57 19.97 -2.85
CA ILE A 48 -6.84 18.56 -2.48
C ILE A 48 -8.20 18.43 -1.79
N ARG A 49 -8.52 19.33 -0.84
CA ARG A 49 -9.81 19.31 -0.12
C ARG A 49 -11.00 19.68 -0.99
N ALA A 50 -10.79 20.49 -2.02
CA ALA A 50 -11.83 20.88 -2.96
C ALA A 50 -12.11 19.80 -4.03
N ASP A 51 -11.22 18.83 -4.22
CA ASP A 51 -11.45 17.72 -5.16
C ASP A 51 -12.45 16.72 -4.54
N VAL A 52 -13.69 16.73 -5.06
CA VAL A 52 -14.87 16.07 -4.46
C VAL A 52 -14.97 14.59 -4.85
N ARG A 53 -13.87 13.96 -5.28
CA ARG A 53 -13.85 12.52 -5.58
C ARG A 53 -12.82 11.81 -4.70
N PRO A 54 -13.05 11.76 -3.38
CA PRO A 54 -12.21 10.95 -2.52
C PRO A 54 -12.25 9.51 -3.02
N GLY A 55 -11.08 8.92 -3.19
CA GLY A 55 -10.96 7.52 -3.59
C GLY A 55 -11.64 6.61 -2.57
N LEU A 56 -12.05 5.41 -2.98
CA LEU A 56 -12.69 4.44 -2.06
C LEU A 56 -11.86 4.24 -0.79
N MET A 57 -10.54 4.25 -0.90
CA MET A 57 -9.59 4.14 0.20
C MET A 57 -9.58 5.35 1.13
N GLU A 58 -9.66 6.58 0.63
CA GLU A 58 -9.65 7.78 1.49
C GLU A 58 -10.92 7.88 2.33
N VAL A 59 -12.07 7.55 1.73
CA VAL A 59 -13.33 7.49 2.48
C VAL A 59 -13.32 6.33 3.47
N PHE A 60 -12.73 5.20 3.08
CA PHE A 60 -12.56 4.05 3.96
C PHE A 60 -11.64 4.34 5.16
N LEU A 61 -10.49 4.98 4.95
CA LEU A 61 -9.55 5.35 6.01
C LEU A 61 -10.06 6.49 6.89
N ALA A 62 -10.88 7.40 6.34
CA ALA A 62 -11.54 8.42 7.15
C ALA A 62 -12.57 7.80 8.12
N GLU A 63 -13.25 6.73 7.70
CA GLU A 63 -14.26 6.03 8.50
C GLU A 63 -13.65 5.07 9.53
N TYR A 64 -12.67 4.28 9.10
CA TYR A 64 -12.10 3.20 9.93
C TYR A 64 -10.74 3.53 10.52
N GLY A 65 -9.93 4.42 9.93
CA GLY A 65 -8.58 4.74 10.39
C GLY A 65 -7.56 3.60 10.21
N LEU A 66 -6.32 3.92 9.80
CA LEU A 66 -5.25 2.90 9.63
C LEU A 66 -4.72 2.32 10.95
N SER A 67 -5.01 2.97 12.07
CA SER A 67 -4.51 2.59 13.40
C SER A 67 -5.53 1.86 14.26
N THR A 68 -6.72 1.60 13.73
CA THR A 68 -7.75 0.81 14.43
C THR A 68 -7.56 -0.67 14.15
N GLU A 69 -8.06 -1.51 15.05
CA GLU A 69 -8.03 -2.95 14.85
C GLU A 69 -8.81 -3.35 13.59
N GLU A 70 -9.90 -2.64 13.29
CA GLU A 70 -10.73 -2.83 12.10
C GLU A 70 -10.01 -2.44 10.80
N GLY A 71 -9.30 -1.30 10.80
CA GLY A 71 -8.52 -0.85 9.65
C GLY A 71 -7.35 -1.78 9.34
N ILE A 72 -6.66 -2.27 10.37
CA ILE A 72 -5.58 -3.25 10.25
C ILE A 72 -6.14 -4.58 9.72
N ALA A 73 -7.24 -5.09 10.28
CA ALA A 73 -7.87 -6.33 9.85
C ALA A 73 -8.30 -6.27 8.37
N LEU A 74 -8.89 -5.15 7.93
CA LEU A 74 -9.30 -5.01 6.55
C LEU A 74 -8.12 -4.88 5.58
N MET A 75 -7.07 -4.17 5.96
CA MET A 75 -5.85 -4.06 5.17
C MET A 75 -5.18 -5.43 4.99
N CYS A 76 -5.09 -6.22 6.07
CA CYS A 76 -4.60 -7.60 6.01
C CYS A 76 -5.48 -8.50 5.15
N LEU A 77 -6.81 -8.35 5.24
CA LEU A 77 -7.74 -9.10 4.41
C LEU A 77 -7.59 -8.72 2.93
N ALA A 78 -7.52 -7.43 2.60
CA ALA A 78 -7.32 -6.95 1.23
C ALA A 78 -6.00 -7.47 0.63
N GLU A 79 -4.90 -7.46 1.41
CA GLU A 79 -3.62 -8.02 1.01
C GLU A 79 -3.71 -9.54 0.77
N ALA A 80 -4.31 -10.26 1.70
CA ALA A 80 -4.42 -11.72 1.62
C ALA A 80 -5.31 -12.16 0.44
N LEU A 81 -6.44 -11.51 0.22
CA LEU A 81 -7.36 -11.82 -0.87
C LEU A 81 -6.77 -11.57 -2.27
N LEU A 82 -5.76 -10.72 -2.38
CA LEU A 82 -5.04 -10.49 -3.64
C LEU A 82 -3.92 -11.53 -3.88
N ARG A 83 -3.43 -12.17 -2.83
CA ARG A 83 -2.30 -13.12 -2.89
C ARG A 83 -2.73 -14.58 -2.87
N VAL A 84 -3.93 -14.88 -2.38
CA VAL A 84 -4.47 -16.24 -2.29
C VAL A 84 -5.27 -16.57 -3.56
N PRO A 85 -4.77 -17.46 -4.44
CA PRO A 85 -5.41 -17.74 -5.73
C PRO A 85 -6.56 -18.74 -5.63
N ASP A 86 -6.66 -19.52 -4.54
CA ASP A 86 -7.67 -20.55 -4.37
C ASP A 86 -8.81 -20.11 -3.42
N ALA A 87 -10.03 -20.48 -3.78
CA ALA A 87 -11.23 -20.01 -3.10
C ALA A 87 -11.38 -20.57 -1.68
N GLU A 88 -10.85 -21.76 -1.40
CA GLU A 88 -11.00 -22.45 -0.12
C GLU A 88 -10.12 -21.83 0.97
N THR A 89 -8.84 -21.55 0.66
CA THR A 89 -7.94 -20.84 1.58
C THR A 89 -8.41 -19.41 1.83
N MET A 90 -8.98 -18.78 0.80
CA MET A 90 -9.60 -17.46 0.90
C MET A 90 -10.80 -17.45 1.86
N ASP A 91 -11.63 -18.49 1.85
CA ASP A 91 -12.77 -18.62 2.76
C ASP A 91 -12.32 -18.78 4.22
N ALA A 92 -11.34 -19.64 4.47
CA ALA A 92 -10.78 -19.83 5.80
C ALA A 92 -10.18 -18.51 6.37
N LEU A 93 -9.60 -17.68 5.50
CA LEU A 93 -8.98 -16.42 5.87
C LEU A 93 -10.02 -15.31 6.10
N ILE A 94 -11.10 -15.30 5.31
CA ILE A 94 -12.28 -14.46 5.54
C ILE A 94 -12.91 -14.80 6.89
N GLU A 95 -13.12 -16.08 7.18
CA GLU A 95 -13.69 -16.53 8.46
C GLU A 95 -12.81 -16.14 9.65
N ASP A 96 -11.51 -16.39 9.58
CA ASP A 96 -10.55 -16.06 10.65
C ASP A 96 -10.41 -14.55 10.92
N LYS A 97 -10.42 -13.72 9.88
CA LYS A 97 -10.16 -12.27 10.01
C LYS A 97 -11.41 -11.40 10.12
N ILE A 98 -12.56 -11.84 9.63
CA ILE A 98 -13.80 -11.03 9.61
C ILE A 98 -14.74 -11.41 10.76
N ALA A 99 -14.86 -12.70 11.11
CA ALA A 99 -15.84 -13.18 12.09
C ALA A 99 -15.63 -12.66 13.53
N PRO A 100 -14.40 -12.42 14.04
CA PRO A 100 -14.21 -11.96 15.42
C PRO A 100 -14.53 -10.48 15.67
N SER A 101 -14.61 -9.64 14.64
CA SER A 101 -14.65 -8.18 14.80
C SER A 101 -16.08 -7.62 14.84
N ASP A 102 -16.34 -6.68 15.76
CA ASP A 102 -17.67 -6.11 16.04
C ASP A 102 -17.99 -4.90 15.13
N TRP A 103 -18.05 -5.16 13.81
CA TRP A 103 -18.26 -4.17 12.75
C TRP A 103 -19.57 -3.37 12.86
N GLY A 104 -20.50 -3.80 13.72
CA GLY A 104 -21.82 -3.21 13.87
C GLY A 104 -21.84 -1.78 14.44
N LYS A 105 -20.75 -1.34 15.08
CA LYS A 105 -20.67 -0.02 15.75
C LYS A 105 -20.53 1.17 14.79
N HIS A 106 -20.11 0.94 13.55
CA HIS A 106 -19.86 2.00 12.55
C HIS A 106 -21.01 2.15 11.53
N LEU A 107 -22.10 1.41 11.71
CA LEU A 107 -23.29 1.50 10.85
C LEU A 107 -23.98 2.87 10.98
N GLY A 108 -24.03 3.62 9.88
CA GLY A 108 -24.86 4.83 9.75
C GLY A 108 -24.14 6.17 9.91
N ASN A 109 -22.80 6.19 10.07
CA ASN A 109 -22.04 7.43 10.25
C ASN A 109 -21.53 8.05 8.93
N SER A 110 -21.55 7.31 7.82
CA SER A 110 -21.11 7.80 6.51
C SER A 110 -22.26 8.15 5.57
N ALA A 111 -22.22 9.35 4.99
CA ALA A 111 -23.18 9.84 3.99
C ALA A 111 -23.03 9.19 2.60
N SER A 112 -22.00 8.34 2.37
CA SER A 112 -21.73 7.73 1.07
C SER A 112 -22.42 6.35 0.91
N PRO A 113 -23.26 6.15 -0.11
CA PRO A 113 -23.92 4.86 -0.38
C PRO A 113 -22.94 3.70 -0.66
N LEU A 114 -21.76 4.01 -1.20
CA LEU A 114 -20.75 3.03 -1.62
C LEU A 114 -19.92 2.50 -0.45
N VAL A 115 -19.70 3.34 0.57
CA VAL A 115 -19.02 2.99 1.82
C VAL A 115 -19.91 2.11 2.67
N ASN A 116 -21.20 2.47 2.73
CA ASN A 116 -22.21 1.60 3.29
C ASN A 116 -22.19 0.25 2.54
N ALA A 117 -22.14 0.21 1.21
CA ALA A 117 -22.08 -1.05 0.47
C ALA A 117 -20.85 -1.94 0.82
N SER A 118 -19.68 -1.38 1.13
CA SER A 118 -18.51 -2.14 1.62
C SER A 118 -18.69 -2.66 3.05
N THR A 119 -19.27 -1.87 3.96
CA THR A 119 -19.67 -2.34 5.30
C THR A 119 -20.69 -3.46 5.20
N TRP A 120 -21.62 -3.37 4.26
CA TRP A 120 -22.63 -4.40 3.98
C TRP A 120 -22.02 -5.68 3.40
N ALA A 121 -21.00 -5.58 2.55
CA ALA A 121 -20.31 -6.74 1.98
C ALA A 121 -19.53 -7.53 3.06
N LEU A 122 -18.94 -6.83 4.04
CA LEU A 122 -18.22 -7.42 5.18
C LEU A 122 -19.17 -7.99 6.25
N MET A 123 -20.31 -7.34 6.50
CA MET A 123 -21.31 -7.88 7.44
C MET A 123 -22.02 -9.13 6.90
N LEU A 124 -22.16 -9.25 5.58
CA LEU A 124 -22.74 -10.43 4.95
C LEU A 124 -21.90 -11.70 5.17
N THR A 125 -20.58 -11.57 5.36
CA THR A 125 -19.69 -12.69 5.71
C THR A 125 -19.62 -12.99 7.20
N GLY A 126 -19.97 -12.03 8.07
CA GLY A 126 -19.78 -12.13 9.53
C GLY A 126 -21.01 -12.53 10.35
N LYS A 127 -22.24 -12.39 9.85
CA LYS A 127 -23.46 -12.73 10.62
C LYS A 127 -24.48 -13.55 9.83
N VAL A 128 -24.19 -14.84 9.71
CA VAL A 128 -25.23 -15.86 9.41
C VAL A 128 -25.88 -16.41 10.69
N LEU A 129 -25.35 -16.09 11.88
CA LEU A 129 -25.90 -16.53 13.15
C LEU A 129 -26.17 -15.32 14.06
N GLU A 130 -27.41 -14.82 14.02
CA GLU A 130 -28.21 -14.44 15.19
C GLU A 130 -29.55 -13.82 14.74
N GLU A 131 -30.62 -14.23 15.43
CA GLU A 131 -31.99 -13.79 15.24
C GLU A 131 -32.28 -12.60 16.18
N LYS A 132 -32.68 -11.42 15.64
CA LYS A 132 -33.92 -10.73 16.04
C LYS A 132 -34.22 -9.38 15.35
N GLU A 133 -35.53 -9.17 15.22
CA GLU A 133 -36.35 -7.96 14.99
C GLU A 133 -36.52 -7.35 13.56
N PRO A 134 -37.75 -6.88 13.21
CA PRO A 134 -38.19 -6.66 11.83
C PRO A 134 -38.09 -5.19 11.40
N GLY A 135 -37.38 -4.95 10.29
CA GLY A 135 -37.36 -3.67 9.59
C GLY A 135 -37.07 -3.88 8.11
N VAL A 136 -36.78 -2.82 7.35
CA VAL A 136 -36.33 -2.88 5.93
C VAL A 136 -35.19 -3.90 5.71
N VAL A 137 -34.42 -4.16 6.78
CA VAL A 137 -33.43 -5.23 6.94
C VAL A 137 -34.00 -6.63 6.62
N GLY A 138 -35.24 -6.95 6.99
CA GLY A 138 -35.89 -8.25 6.76
C GLY A 138 -36.23 -8.54 5.29
N HIS A 139 -36.54 -7.52 4.49
CA HIS A 139 -36.79 -7.68 3.06
C HIS A 139 -35.49 -7.86 2.27
N LEU A 140 -34.41 -7.18 2.67
CA LEU A 140 -33.06 -7.43 2.14
C LEU A 140 -32.48 -8.78 2.62
N ARG A 141 -32.76 -9.21 3.86
CA ARG A 141 -32.33 -10.52 4.38
C ARG A 141 -32.94 -11.67 3.59
N ASN A 142 -34.19 -11.52 3.10
CA ASN A 142 -34.81 -12.45 2.16
C ASN A 142 -34.19 -12.40 0.76
N ALA A 143 -33.69 -11.26 0.29
CA ALA A 143 -32.94 -11.16 -0.97
C ALA A 143 -31.55 -11.80 -0.86
N VAL A 144 -30.83 -11.58 0.25
CA VAL A 144 -29.53 -12.19 0.58
C VAL A 144 -29.66 -13.72 0.74
N ARG A 145 -30.71 -14.20 1.42
CA ARG A 145 -31.04 -15.65 1.49
C ARG A 145 -31.41 -16.26 0.13
N ARG A 146 -31.96 -15.46 -0.79
CA ARG A 146 -32.32 -15.89 -2.16
C ARG A 146 -31.14 -15.88 -3.13
N LEU A 147 -30.15 -15.02 -2.89
CA LEU A 147 -28.99 -14.82 -3.76
C LEU A 147 -27.79 -15.72 -3.40
N GLY A 148 -27.73 -16.19 -2.15
CA GLY A 148 -26.73 -17.17 -1.69
C GLY A 148 -25.34 -16.58 -1.44
N GLU A 149 -24.56 -17.28 -0.61
CA GLU A 149 -23.14 -17.03 -0.30
C GLU A 149 -22.24 -16.72 -1.54
N PRO A 150 -22.45 -17.34 -2.73
CA PRO A 150 -21.59 -17.08 -3.90
C PRO A 150 -21.68 -15.65 -4.48
N VAL A 151 -22.83 -14.97 -4.35
CA VAL A 151 -23.02 -13.61 -4.88
C VAL A 151 -22.30 -12.59 -4.00
N ILE A 152 -22.36 -12.80 -2.70
CA ILE A 152 -21.66 -12.02 -1.66
C ILE A 152 -20.15 -12.11 -1.88
N ARG A 153 -19.65 -13.35 -2.02
CA ARG A 153 -18.25 -13.68 -2.29
C ARG A 153 -17.72 -12.96 -3.53
N THR A 154 -18.50 -12.95 -4.60
CA THR A 154 -18.14 -12.26 -5.85
C THR A 154 -18.07 -10.74 -5.65
N ALA A 155 -18.98 -10.16 -4.86
CA ALA A 155 -19.00 -8.73 -4.57
C ALA A 155 -17.82 -8.30 -3.69
N VAL A 156 -17.52 -9.04 -2.61
CA VAL A 156 -16.36 -8.80 -1.72
C VAL A 156 -15.05 -8.94 -2.49
N SER A 157 -14.87 -10.04 -3.24
CA SER A 157 -13.66 -10.27 -4.05
C SER A 157 -13.44 -9.14 -5.05
N ARG A 158 -14.51 -8.63 -5.66
CA ARG A 158 -14.42 -7.52 -6.61
C ARG A 158 -14.08 -6.20 -5.92
N ALA A 159 -14.70 -5.91 -4.77
CA ALA A 159 -14.36 -4.71 -3.98
C ALA A 159 -12.89 -4.74 -3.50
N MET A 160 -12.41 -5.90 -3.06
CA MET A 160 -11.04 -6.11 -2.61
C MET A 160 -10.05 -6.01 -3.77
N LYS A 161 -10.40 -6.52 -4.95
CA LYS A 161 -9.60 -6.33 -6.17
C LYS A 161 -9.49 -4.85 -6.58
N GLU A 162 -10.57 -4.07 -6.43
CA GLU A 162 -10.52 -2.63 -6.70
C GLU A 162 -9.72 -1.86 -5.63
N MET A 163 -9.81 -2.24 -4.36
CA MET A 163 -8.94 -1.65 -3.32
C MET A 163 -7.48 -2.05 -3.49
N GLY A 164 -7.21 -3.30 -3.88
CA GLY A 164 -5.87 -3.79 -4.19
C GLY A 164 -5.15 -3.00 -5.27
N LYS A 165 -5.88 -2.50 -6.28
CA LYS A 165 -5.33 -1.62 -7.31
C LYS A 165 -4.86 -0.27 -6.78
N GLN A 166 -5.31 0.16 -5.60
CA GLN A 166 -4.82 1.37 -4.94
C GLN A 166 -3.44 1.14 -4.28
N PHE A 167 -3.14 -0.09 -3.86
CA PHE A 167 -1.87 -0.45 -3.21
C PHE A 167 -0.85 -1.06 -4.16
N VAL A 168 -1.33 -1.84 -5.14
CA VAL A 168 -0.50 -2.56 -6.09
C VAL A 168 -0.91 -2.15 -7.49
N LEU A 169 -0.04 -1.36 -8.13
CA LEU A 169 -0.28 -0.86 -9.48
C LEU A 169 -0.43 -1.99 -10.51
N GLY A 170 0.09 -3.19 -10.27
CA GLY A 170 0.10 -4.35 -11.18
C GLY A 170 0.32 -5.65 -10.43
N GLU A 171 -0.48 -6.70 -10.67
CA GLU A 171 -0.12 -8.06 -10.20
C GLU A 171 1.19 -8.54 -10.88
N THR A 172 1.46 -8.04 -12.08
CA THR A 172 2.69 -8.24 -12.83
C THR A 172 3.27 -6.90 -13.26
N ILE A 173 4.57 -6.86 -13.56
CA ILE A 173 5.23 -5.64 -14.07
C ILE A 173 4.58 -5.13 -15.36
N ALA A 174 4.24 -6.04 -16.28
CA ALA A 174 3.54 -5.67 -17.53
C ALA A 174 2.18 -5.04 -17.23
N GLY A 175 1.40 -5.64 -16.33
CA GLY A 175 0.10 -5.07 -15.91
C GLY A 175 0.24 -3.75 -15.17
N ALA A 176 1.36 -3.51 -14.47
CA ALA A 176 1.65 -2.21 -13.85
C ALA A 176 1.96 -1.14 -14.92
N MET A 177 2.80 -1.48 -15.90
CA MET A 177 3.18 -0.60 -17.01
C MET A 177 1.98 -0.22 -17.88
N ASP A 178 1.11 -1.19 -18.20
CA ASP A 178 -0.11 -0.93 -18.98
C ASP A 178 -1.03 0.07 -18.26
N ARG A 179 -1.08 0.01 -16.92
CA ARG A 179 -1.89 0.92 -16.11
C ARG A 179 -1.23 2.29 -15.90
N ALA A 180 0.10 2.35 -15.88
CA ALA A 180 0.87 3.57 -15.77
C ALA A 180 0.70 4.49 -17.00
N ALA A 181 0.53 3.91 -18.19
CA ALA A 181 0.52 4.63 -19.48
C ALA A 181 -0.42 5.85 -19.51
N GLY A 182 -1.57 5.80 -18.84
CA GLY A 182 -2.53 6.91 -18.79
C GLY A 182 -2.03 8.14 -18.02
N MET A 183 -1.25 7.93 -16.96
CA MET A 183 -0.61 9.02 -16.21
C MET A 183 0.71 9.44 -16.87
N GLU A 184 1.45 8.51 -17.47
CA GLU A 184 2.64 8.83 -18.26
C GLU A 184 2.32 9.79 -19.41
N ALA A 185 1.18 9.62 -20.08
CA ALA A 185 0.69 10.56 -21.09
C ALA A 185 0.40 11.98 -20.55
N GLN A 186 0.25 12.14 -19.24
CA GLN A 186 0.09 13.43 -18.56
C GLN A 186 1.42 14.01 -18.05
N GLY A 187 2.54 13.31 -18.29
CA GLY A 187 3.89 13.72 -17.88
C GLY A 187 4.35 13.16 -16.55
N TYR A 188 3.63 12.20 -15.96
CA TYR A 188 4.13 11.47 -14.79
C TYR A 188 5.19 10.45 -15.19
N THR A 189 6.09 10.14 -14.24
CA THR A 189 7.04 9.04 -14.36
C THR A 189 6.81 8.06 -13.20
N TYR A 190 7.23 6.80 -13.40
CA TYR A 190 7.05 5.74 -12.41
C TYR A 190 8.38 5.12 -12.02
N SER A 191 8.54 4.82 -10.72
CA SER A 191 9.53 3.86 -10.25
C SER A 191 8.80 2.67 -9.65
N TYR A 192 9.01 1.47 -10.19
CA TYR A 192 8.28 0.29 -9.78
C TYR A 192 8.91 -0.34 -8.53
N ASP A 193 8.15 -0.45 -7.44
CA ASP A 193 8.51 -1.24 -6.26
C ASP A 193 7.97 -2.67 -6.42
N MET A 194 8.88 -3.64 -6.47
CA MET A 194 8.55 -5.07 -6.67
C MET A 194 8.08 -5.78 -5.39
N LEU A 195 7.96 -5.06 -4.27
CA LEU A 195 7.47 -5.53 -2.96
C LEU A 195 8.30 -6.63 -2.28
N GLY A 196 9.27 -7.23 -2.97
CA GLY A 196 10.19 -8.21 -2.39
C GLY A 196 11.10 -7.59 -1.34
N GLU A 197 11.15 -8.19 -0.16
CA GLU A 197 12.02 -7.78 0.94
C GLU A 197 12.37 -8.96 1.85
N ALA A 198 13.40 -8.75 2.69
CA ALA A 198 13.78 -9.61 3.80
C ALA A 198 13.83 -11.11 3.45
N ALA A 199 14.63 -11.48 2.45
CA ALA A 199 14.88 -12.87 2.08
C ALA A 199 15.26 -13.68 3.33
N LYS A 200 14.59 -14.81 3.56
CA LYS A 200 14.90 -15.69 4.70
C LYS A 200 15.85 -16.82 4.30
N THR A 201 15.82 -17.17 3.02
CA THR A 201 16.65 -18.23 2.46
C THR A 201 17.38 -17.76 1.20
N ALA A 202 18.44 -18.48 0.82
CA ALA A 202 19.08 -18.26 -0.48
C ALA A 202 18.11 -18.53 -1.67
N GLY A 203 17.09 -19.36 -1.46
CA GLY A 203 16.02 -19.58 -2.44
C GLY A 203 15.17 -18.33 -2.65
N ASP A 204 14.78 -17.64 -1.56
CA ASP A 204 14.06 -16.37 -1.63
C ASP A 204 14.90 -15.30 -2.35
N ALA A 205 16.18 -15.18 -1.98
CA ALA A 205 17.09 -14.21 -2.60
C ALA A 205 17.21 -14.39 -4.11
N ARG A 206 17.39 -15.65 -4.59
CA ARG A 206 17.40 -15.96 -6.03
C ARG A 206 16.07 -15.66 -6.71
N ARG A 207 14.95 -15.95 -6.04
CA ARG A 207 13.61 -15.65 -6.56
C ARG A 207 13.42 -14.15 -6.74
N TYR A 208 13.81 -13.34 -5.75
CA TYR A 208 13.73 -11.88 -5.83
C TYR A 208 14.68 -11.31 -6.89
N ALA A 209 15.94 -11.76 -6.95
CA ALA A 209 16.88 -11.36 -8.00
C ALA A 209 16.31 -11.63 -9.41
N THR A 210 15.72 -12.81 -9.61
CA THR A 210 15.06 -13.16 -10.88
C THR A 210 13.86 -12.25 -11.17
N ALA A 211 13.06 -11.91 -10.15
CA ALA A 211 11.92 -11.01 -10.30
C ALA A 211 12.38 -9.58 -10.69
N TYR A 212 13.44 -9.06 -10.05
CA TYR A 212 14.03 -7.78 -10.41
C TYR A 212 14.60 -7.79 -11.84
N ALA A 213 15.37 -8.82 -12.23
CA ALA A 213 15.92 -8.93 -13.57
C ALA A 213 14.83 -8.96 -14.66
N ARG A 214 13.74 -9.68 -14.42
CA ARG A 214 12.57 -9.71 -15.31
C ARG A 214 11.87 -8.35 -15.39
N ALA A 215 11.71 -7.68 -14.24
CA ALA A 215 11.11 -6.35 -14.19
C ALA A 215 11.96 -5.31 -14.92
N ILE A 216 13.28 -5.29 -14.69
CA ILE A 216 14.24 -4.43 -15.39
C ILE A 216 14.13 -4.64 -16.90
N SER A 217 14.10 -5.91 -17.35
CA SER A 217 13.98 -6.23 -18.78
C SER A 217 12.66 -5.72 -19.39
N ALA A 218 11.56 -5.81 -18.64
CA ALA A 218 10.27 -5.28 -19.08
C ALA A 218 10.27 -3.75 -19.13
N ILE A 219 10.73 -3.10 -18.05
CA ILE A 219 10.81 -1.64 -17.92
C ILE A 219 11.70 -1.03 -19.01
N ALA A 220 12.82 -1.67 -19.34
CA ALA A 220 13.75 -1.21 -20.36
C ALA A 220 13.09 -1.00 -21.73
N SER A 221 12.04 -1.77 -22.06
CA SER A 221 11.29 -1.59 -23.31
C SER A 221 10.49 -0.28 -23.37
N ALA A 222 10.25 0.36 -22.23
CA ALA A 222 9.56 1.64 -22.11
C ALA A 222 10.50 2.83 -21.89
N CYS A 223 11.82 2.61 -21.73
CA CYS A 223 12.81 3.68 -21.66
C CYS A 223 13.05 4.25 -23.06
N ARG A 224 12.65 5.51 -23.28
CA ARG A 224 12.64 6.17 -24.62
C ARG A 224 13.53 7.40 -24.70
N SER A 225 14.11 7.83 -23.58
CA SER A 225 14.94 9.03 -23.48
C SER A 225 16.36 8.66 -23.03
N ASP A 226 17.34 9.48 -23.39
CA ASP A 226 18.68 9.42 -22.80
C ASP A 226 18.70 10.03 -21.38
N ASP A 227 17.70 10.84 -21.04
CA ASP A 227 17.51 11.35 -19.68
C ASP A 227 16.79 10.31 -18.81
N ILE A 228 17.50 9.76 -17.83
CA ILE A 228 16.97 8.78 -16.88
C ILE A 228 15.82 9.32 -16.03
N GLY A 229 15.75 10.64 -15.81
CA GLY A 229 14.73 11.27 -14.96
C GLY A 229 13.33 11.24 -15.57
N VAL A 230 13.23 11.03 -16.88
CA VAL A 230 11.96 10.92 -17.61
C VAL A 230 11.63 9.48 -18.03
N ASN A 231 12.53 8.53 -17.79
CA ASN A 231 12.29 7.11 -18.02
C ASN A 231 11.67 6.45 -16.78
N PRO A 232 10.93 5.35 -16.95
CA PRO A 232 10.52 4.54 -15.82
C PRO A 232 11.73 3.90 -15.12
N GLY A 233 11.66 3.82 -13.80
CA GLY A 233 12.69 3.25 -12.93
C GLY A 233 12.23 2.02 -12.17
N ILE A 234 13.12 1.48 -11.34
CA ILE A 234 12.81 0.38 -10.43
C ILE A 234 13.43 0.65 -9.06
N SER A 235 12.72 0.26 -8.00
CA SER A 235 13.21 0.31 -6.63
C SER A 235 13.62 -1.08 -6.17
N VAL A 236 14.84 -1.22 -5.65
CA VAL A 236 15.42 -2.49 -5.18
C VAL A 236 15.69 -2.41 -3.68
N LYS A 237 15.38 -3.48 -2.95
CA LYS A 237 15.69 -3.62 -1.52
C LYS A 237 16.82 -4.64 -1.36
N LEU A 238 17.96 -4.21 -0.80
CA LEU A 238 19.13 -5.09 -0.58
C LEU A 238 18.82 -6.29 0.31
N SER A 239 17.92 -6.12 1.29
CA SER A 239 17.44 -7.21 2.15
C SER A 239 16.68 -8.30 1.40
N ALA A 240 16.17 -8.02 0.20
CA ALA A 240 15.55 -9.01 -0.68
C ALA A 240 16.61 -9.87 -1.39
N LEU A 241 17.84 -9.39 -1.54
CA LEU A 241 18.86 -10.01 -2.38
C LEU A 241 19.89 -10.81 -1.58
N HIS A 242 19.88 -10.71 -0.25
CA HIS A 242 20.77 -11.50 0.60
C HIS A 242 20.06 -11.94 1.89
N PRO A 243 20.07 -13.23 2.25
CA PRO A 243 19.30 -13.73 3.40
C PRO A 243 19.86 -13.30 4.75
N ARG A 244 21.06 -12.71 4.77
CA ARG A 244 21.77 -12.21 5.94
C ARG A 244 22.32 -10.82 5.69
N TYR A 245 21.47 -9.90 5.23
CA TYR A 245 21.82 -8.49 5.04
C TYR A 245 21.89 -7.78 6.40
N GLU A 246 23.03 -7.94 7.09
CA GLU A 246 23.27 -7.42 8.43
C GLU A 246 24.76 -7.15 8.67
N VAL A 247 25.08 -6.22 9.59
CA VAL A 247 26.46 -5.76 9.86
C VAL A 247 27.38 -6.92 10.25
N ALA A 248 26.89 -7.87 11.06
CA ALA A 248 27.67 -9.04 11.49
C ALA A 248 28.08 -9.98 10.34
N GLN A 249 27.53 -9.79 9.14
CA GLN A 249 27.80 -10.60 7.95
C GLN A 249 28.38 -9.75 6.80
N GLU A 250 28.95 -8.58 7.10
CA GLU A 250 29.49 -7.63 6.11
C GLU A 250 30.39 -8.30 5.06
N ALA A 251 31.37 -9.10 5.48
CA ALA A 251 32.28 -9.78 4.54
C ALA A 251 31.53 -10.68 3.53
N ARG A 252 30.46 -11.35 3.99
CA ARG A 252 29.60 -12.17 3.13
C ARG A 252 28.72 -11.32 2.25
N VAL A 253 28.12 -10.25 2.78
CA VAL A 253 27.33 -9.29 1.99
C VAL A 253 28.18 -8.71 0.86
N MET A 254 29.39 -8.25 1.14
CA MET A 254 30.26 -7.69 0.11
C MET A 254 30.66 -8.71 -0.97
N ALA A 255 30.86 -9.98 -0.60
CA ALA A 255 31.22 -11.04 -1.54
C ALA A 255 30.02 -11.62 -2.32
N GLU A 256 28.85 -11.73 -1.69
CA GLU A 256 27.69 -12.46 -2.20
C GLU A 256 26.61 -11.53 -2.76
N LEU A 257 26.40 -10.33 -2.21
CA LEU A 257 25.33 -9.40 -2.63
C LEU A 257 25.78 -8.43 -3.72
N VAL A 258 26.98 -7.84 -3.62
CA VAL A 258 27.46 -6.83 -4.58
C VAL A 258 27.47 -7.32 -6.05
N PRO A 259 27.79 -8.60 -6.35
CA PRO A 259 27.76 -9.10 -7.72
C PRO A 259 26.36 -9.41 -8.27
N VAL A 260 25.31 -9.38 -7.44
CA VAL A 260 23.91 -9.69 -7.82
C VAL A 260 23.27 -8.49 -8.49
#